data_AF-A0A933E1C7-F1
#
_entry.id   AF-A0A933E1C7-F1
#
_cell.length_a   1.000
_cell.length_b   1.000
_cell.length_c   1.000
_cell.angle_alpha   90.00
_cell.angle_beta   90.00
_cell.angle_gamma   90.00
#
_symmetry.space_group_name_H-M   'P 1'
#
loop_
_entity.id
_entity.type
_entity.pdbx_description
1 polymer ?
#
loop_
_entity_poly.entity_id
_entity_poly.type
_entity_poly.pdbx_seq_one_letter_code
_entity_poly.pdbx_strand_id
1 'polypeptide(L)' 'GIVILVKWIAGGSAGPSQPPAKTALDILKERYARGEIDKQEFEGKKRDLSS' A
#
# COMPACT_ATOMS: atom_id res chain seq x y z
N GLY A 1 27.97 -16.30 -21.97
CA GLY A 1 27.27 -16.10 -20.69
C GLY A 1 28.04 -15.15 -19.79
N ILE A 2 27.79 -13.85 -19.91
CA ILE A 2 28.32 -12.78 -19.02
C ILE A 2 27.17 -11.91 -18.48
N VAL A 3 26.09 -11.77 -19.26
CA VAL A 3 24.92 -10.94 -18.95
C VAL A 3 24.12 -11.42 -17.72
N ILE A 4 24.25 -12.69 -17.33
CA ILE A 4 23.50 -13.26 -16.20
C ILE A 4 24.07 -12.76 -14.86
N LEU A 5 25.39 -12.53 -14.77
CA LEU A 5 26.03 -12.20 -13.50
C LEU A 5 25.74 -10.78 -13.01
N VAL A 6 25.54 -9.84 -13.94
CA VAL A 6 25.27 -8.41 -13.62
C VAL A 6 23.84 -8.20 -13.12
N LYS A 7 22.89 -9.01 -13.60
CA LYS A 7 21.47 -8.91 -13.24
C LYS A 7 21.23 -9.23 -11.75
N TRP A 8 22.05 -10.11 -11.16
CA TRP A 8 21.87 -10.56 -9.79
C TRP A 8 22.45 -9.59 -8.75
N ILE A 9 23.55 -8.91 -9.08
CA ILE A 9 24.20 -7.93 -8.19
C ILE A 9 23.33 -6.66 -8.01
N ALA A 10 22.58 -6.27 -9.04
CA ALA A 10 21.63 -5.14 -8.94
C ALA A 10 20.33 -5.49 -8.19
N GLY A 11 20.07 -6.77 -7.89
CA GLY A 11 18.86 -7.23 -7.20
C GLY A 11 19.05 -7.55 -5.72
N GLY A 12 20.26 -7.42 -5.19
CA GLY A 12 20.57 -7.67 -3.79
C GLY A 12 20.31 -6.45 -2.92
N SER A 13 19.04 -6.17 -2.57
CA SER A 13 18.60 -5.44 -1.36
C SER A 13 17.09 -5.15 -1.39
N ALA A 14 16.27 -6.17 -1.43
CA ALA A 14 14.93 -6.11 -0.84
C ALA A 14 14.55 -7.55 -0.56
N GLY A 15 14.38 -7.90 0.72
CA GLY A 15 13.70 -9.14 1.07
C GLY A 15 12.31 -9.18 0.43
N PRO A 16 11.48 -10.19 0.69
CA PRO A 16 10.08 -10.14 0.30
C PRO A 16 9.42 -8.94 0.99
N SER A 17 9.48 -7.77 0.35
CA SER A 17 8.70 -6.59 0.68
C SER A 17 7.29 -6.99 0.30
N GLN A 18 6.63 -7.65 1.23
CA GLN A 18 5.18 -7.78 1.25
C GLN A 18 4.65 -6.41 0.82
N PRO A 19 3.84 -6.32 -0.27
CA PRO A 19 3.30 -5.04 -0.70
C PRO A 19 2.76 -4.36 0.55
N PRO A 20 3.13 -3.09 0.81
CA PRO A 20 2.89 -2.43 2.10
C PRO A 20 1.47 -2.78 2.49
N ALA A 21 1.33 -3.56 3.58
CA ALA A 21 0.06 -4.14 3.94
C ALA A 21 -0.93 -2.97 3.97
N LYS A 22 -1.90 -2.97 3.04
CA LYS A 22 -2.76 -1.81 2.84
C LYS A 22 -3.35 -1.48 4.19
N THR A 23 -3.00 -0.32 4.73
CA THR A 23 -3.45 0.05 6.05
C THR A 23 -4.97 0.20 6.00
N ALA A 24 -5.64 0.10 7.15
CA ALA A 24 -7.07 0.35 7.21
C ALA A 24 -7.42 1.74 6.61
N LEU A 25 -6.51 2.72 6.74
CA LEU A 25 -6.63 4.04 6.13
C LEU A 25 -6.54 4.01 4.59
N ASP A 26 -5.66 3.19 4.00
CA ASP A 26 -5.57 3.05 2.54
C ASP A 26 -6.83 2.41 1.95
N ILE A 27 -7.36 1.38 2.63
CA ILE A 27 -8.61 0.74 2.23
C ILE A 27 -9.77 1.74 2.32
N LEU A 28 -9.81 2.56 3.38
CA LEU A 28 -10.82 3.58 3.57
C LEU A 28 -10.77 4.67 2.48
N LYS A 29 -9.57 5.13 2.11
CA LYS A 29 -9.37 6.08 1.00
C LYS A 29 -9.80 5.50 -0.34
N GLU A 30 -9.49 4.23 -0.61
CA GLU A 30 -9.85 3.58 -1.86
C GLU A 30 -11.38 3.53 -2.05
N ARG A 31 -12.13 3.20 -1.00
CA ARG A 31 -13.61 3.18 -1.05
C ARG A 31 -14.23 4.56 -1.23
N TYR A 32 -13.66 5.58 -0.58
CA TYR A 32 -14.08 6.97 -0.80
C TYR A 32 -13.83 7.41 -2.24
N ALA A 33 -12.66 7.10 -2.80
CA ALA A 33 -12.32 7.41 -4.19
C ALA A 33 -13.21 6.66 -5.20
N ARG A 34 -13.64 5.45 -4.87
CA ARG A 34 -14.64 4.68 -5.64
C ARG A 34 -16.07 5.22 -5.51
N GLY A 35 -16.33 6.11 -4.54
CA GLY A 35 -17.67 6.61 -4.24
C GLY A 35 -18.56 5.61 -3.49
N GLU A 36 -17.97 4.56 -2.89
CA GLU A 36 -18.71 3.55 -2.12
C GLU A 36 -19.12 4.04 -0.73
N ILE A 37 -18.48 5.11 -0.24
CA ILE A 37 -18.78 5.76 1.04
C ILE A 37 -18.84 7.27 0.86
N ASP A 38 -19.70 7.92 1.63
CA ASP A 38 -19.80 9.38 1.65
C ASP A 38 -18.66 10.01 2.48
N LYS A 39 -18.42 11.31 2.27
CA LYS A 39 -17.45 12.10 3.03
C LYS A 39 -17.69 11.99 4.54
N GLN A 40 -18.94 12.02 5.00
CA GLN A 40 -19.27 11.93 6.43
C GLN A 40 -18.79 10.60 7.04
N GLU A 41 -18.97 9.48 6.33
CA GLU A 41 -18.49 8.17 6.76
C GLU A 41 -16.97 8.05 6.71
N PHE A 42 -16.35 8.61 5.67
CA PHE A 42 -14.89 8.65 5.54
C PHE A 42 -14.25 9.40 6.71
N GLU A 43 -14.77 10.59 7.05
CA GLU A 43 -14.22 11.41 8.13
C GLU A 43 -14.39 10.75 9.50
N GLY A 44 -15.53 10.10 9.78
CA GLY A 44 -15.73 9.35 11.01
C GLY A 44 -14.71 8.22 11.18
N LYS A 45 -14.67 7.30 10.20
CA LYS A 45 -13.78 6.13 10.24
C LYS A 45 -12.30 6.53 10.21
N LYS A 46 -11.94 7.62 9.53
CA LYS A 46 -10.56 8.13 9.53
C LYS A 46 -10.13 8.55 10.94
N ARG A 47 -11.02 9.17 11.72
CA ARG A 47 -10.74 9.58 13.10
C ARG A 47 -10.58 8.37 14.02
N ASP A 48 -11.46 7.38 13.89
CA ASP A 48 -11.37 6.10 14.60
C ASP A 48 -10.03 5.39 14.32
N LEU A 49 -9.59 5.36 13.05
CA LEU A 49 -8.34 4.71 12.64
C LEU A 49 -7.07 5.52 12.96
N SER A 50 -7.21 6.78 13.37
CA SER A 50 -6.09 7.63 13.79
C SER A 50 -5.91 7.69 15.31
N SER A 51 -6.77 6.98 16.05
CA SER A 51 -6.71 6.84 17.52
C SER A 51 -5.82 5.68 17.95
#